data_AF-A0A8I6RW12-F1
#
_entry.id   AF-A0A8I6RW12-F1
#
_cell.length_a   1.000
_cell.length_b   1.000
_cell.length_c   1.000
_cell.angle_alpha   90.00
_cell.angle_beta   90.00
_cell.angle_gamma   90.00
#
_symmetry.space_group_name_H-M   'P 1'
#
loop_
_entity.id
_entity.type
_entity.pdbx_description
1 polymer ?
#
loop_
_entity_poly.entity_id
_entity_poly.type
_entity_poly.pdbx_seq_one_letter_code
_entity_poly.pdbx_strand_id
1 'polypeptide(L)'
;MDTIGGRRRGVTNHTAEDQALDQIAREAEARLAAKRQARAEAREIRMRELERQQKESDENADRIYDMYPSTPDGITRSARVSATLNNSRLSASNSYQSSRRSSEDSLEENTSLRDVRGELREVEDKFRRAMIGNAQLDNEKAAAAYQVELYKDRYEELEEEHNQLQREHKEKCRQLEQNKRDQAKLQKDLEAALAALQERDRLIEEQGLVIVGGETSSSATESDEEDDAGGGERKGREKHRKALVSSDMAKLLDSVGHGSLDVRLKKLAAERNELQDELRHVKLELEEEKSKNSRFGSNPADIEELQREANKQLGDYKFKLQKAEQDVSTLQATVARLEGQVMRYKTAAEAAEKVEDELKLERRKLQRELREFQAKVEELETSNNHLQKRLDKLKTAKSALLKDL
;
A
#
# COMPACT_ATOMS: atom_id res chain seq x y z
N MET A 1 6.22 7.34 -63.17
CA MET A 1 5.12 6.45 -62.76
C MET A 1 5.76 5.24 -62.12
N ASP A 2 5.95 5.23 -60.80
CA ASP A 2 6.34 4.03 -60.05
C ASP A 2 5.80 4.16 -58.62
N THR A 3 4.70 3.48 -58.35
CA THR A 3 4.04 3.40 -57.05
C THR A 3 4.52 2.14 -56.33
N ILE A 4 5.40 2.28 -55.34
CA ILE A 4 5.82 1.19 -54.46
C ILE A 4 4.75 1.03 -53.35
N GLY A 5 3.96 -0.05 -53.47
CA GLY A 5 2.91 -0.41 -52.53
C GLY A 5 3.47 -0.87 -51.17
N GLY A 6 3.18 -0.11 -50.12
CA GLY A 6 3.42 -0.51 -48.74
C GLY A 6 2.47 -1.62 -48.29
N ARG A 7 3.01 -2.81 -48.05
CA ARG A 7 2.29 -3.92 -47.42
C ARG A 7 2.12 -3.63 -45.93
N ARG A 8 0.98 -3.07 -45.53
CA ARG A 8 0.58 -3.00 -44.10
C ARG A 8 0.38 -4.43 -43.59
N ARG A 9 1.29 -4.93 -42.76
CA ARG A 9 1.01 -6.10 -41.90
C ARG A 9 0.03 -5.63 -40.82
N GLY A 10 -1.12 -6.30 -40.74
CA GLY A 10 -2.19 -5.99 -39.80
C GLY A 10 -1.74 -6.19 -38.36
N VAL A 11 -2.13 -5.24 -37.51
CA VAL A 11 -1.90 -5.18 -36.05
C VAL A 11 -2.79 -6.21 -35.29
N THR A 12 -3.39 -7.15 -35.99
CA THR A 12 -4.44 -8.05 -35.47
C THR A 12 -3.91 -9.32 -34.81
N ASN A 13 -2.62 -9.63 -34.95
CA ASN A 13 -2.05 -10.87 -34.40
C ASN A 13 -1.60 -10.72 -32.94
N HIS A 14 -1.26 -9.51 -32.50
CA HIS A 14 -0.78 -9.30 -31.13
C HIS A 14 -1.88 -9.46 -30.08
N THR A 15 -3.12 -9.09 -30.39
CA THR A 15 -4.22 -9.23 -29.41
C THR A 15 -4.61 -10.69 -29.17
N ALA A 16 -4.57 -11.55 -30.19
CA ALA A 16 -4.86 -12.98 -30.04
C ALA A 16 -3.71 -13.73 -29.37
N GLU A 17 -2.46 -13.36 -29.69
CA GLU A 17 -1.26 -13.91 -29.04
C GLU A 17 -1.16 -13.48 -27.57
N ASP A 18 -1.42 -12.21 -27.25
CA ASP A 18 -1.43 -11.71 -25.87
C ASP A 18 -2.55 -12.35 -25.05
N GLN A 19 -3.74 -12.53 -25.63
CA GLN A 19 -4.84 -13.25 -24.99
C GLN A 19 -4.50 -14.73 -24.73
N ALA A 20 -3.75 -15.37 -25.64
CA ALA A 20 -3.28 -16.74 -25.45
C ALA A 20 -2.21 -16.82 -24.34
N LEU A 21 -1.29 -15.85 -24.27
CA LEU A 21 -0.28 -15.77 -23.21
C LEU A 21 -0.93 -15.53 -21.83
N ASP A 22 -1.94 -14.67 -21.74
CA ASP A 22 -2.70 -14.42 -20.52
C ASP A 22 -3.52 -15.64 -20.06
N GLN A 23 -4.01 -16.46 -21.00
CA GLN A 23 -4.69 -17.72 -20.68
C GLN A 23 -3.69 -18.75 -20.15
N ILE A 24 -2.52 -18.88 -20.79
CA ILE A 24 -1.45 -19.78 -20.36
C ILE A 24 -0.93 -19.38 -18.96
N ALA A 25 -0.76 -18.08 -18.70
CA ALA A 25 -0.34 -17.58 -17.40
C ALA A 25 -1.37 -17.90 -16.30
N ARG A 26 -2.67 -17.66 -16.55
CA ARG A 26 -3.75 -18.00 -15.63
C ARG A 26 -3.88 -19.50 -15.39
N GLU A 27 -3.72 -20.31 -16.44
CA GLU A 27 -3.78 -21.77 -16.31
C GLU A 27 -2.58 -22.31 -15.52
N ALA A 28 -1.39 -21.75 -15.74
CA ALA A 28 -0.20 -22.08 -14.96
C ALA A 28 -0.35 -21.68 -13.49
N GLU A 29 -0.90 -20.49 -13.20
CA GLU A 29 -1.18 -20.03 -11.84
C GLU A 29 -2.24 -20.91 -11.15
N ALA A 30 -3.35 -21.22 -11.83
CA ALA A 30 -4.40 -22.09 -11.31
C ALA A 30 -3.86 -23.51 -11.02
N ARG A 31 -2.99 -24.04 -11.87
CA ARG A 31 -2.33 -25.33 -11.65
C ARG A 31 -1.38 -25.31 -10.46
N LEU A 32 -0.67 -24.20 -10.26
CA LEU A 32 0.22 -24.00 -9.12
C LEU A 32 -0.57 -23.85 -7.82
N ALA A 33 -1.69 -23.13 -7.84
CA ALA A 33 -2.63 -23.00 -6.74
C ALA A 33 -3.28 -24.35 -6.37
N ALA A 34 -3.72 -25.13 -7.36
CA ALA A 34 -4.25 -26.47 -7.12
C ALA A 34 -3.19 -27.41 -6.51
N LYS A 35 -1.93 -27.30 -6.94
CA LYS A 35 -0.81 -28.06 -6.35
C LYS A 35 -0.55 -27.63 -4.90
N ARG A 36 -0.66 -26.33 -4.58
CA ARG A 36 -0.56 -25.82 -3.20
C ARG A 36 -1.70 -26.34 -2.32
N GLN A 37 -2.92 -26.32 -2.83
CA GLN A 37 -4.08 -26.85 -2.13
C GLN A 37 -3.95 -28.36 -1.87
N ALA A 38 -3.57 -29.15 -2.88
CA ALA A 38 -3.36 -30.59 -2.72
C ALA A 38 -2.24 -30.92 -1.71
N ARG A 39 -1.16 -30.13 -1.68
CA ARG A 39 -0.11 -30.25 -0.65
C ARG A 39 -0.65 -29.91 0.73
N ALA A 40 -1.43 -28.83 0.87
CA ALA A 40 -2.05 -28.45 2.14
C ALA A 40 -3.02 -29.52 2.66
N GLU A 41 -3.86 -30.08 1.78
CA GLU A 41 -4.78 -31.18 2.11
C GLU A 41 -4.00 -32.45 2.50
N ALA A 42 -2.90 -32.77 1.81
CA ALA A 42 -2.04 -33.89 2.17
C ALA A 42 -1.40 -33.72 3.56
N ARG A 43 -0.97 -32.50 3.92
CA ARG A 43 -0.49 -32.17 5.27
C ARG A 43 -1.59 -32.36 6.31
N GLU A 44 -2.79 -31.91 6.01
CA GLU A 44 -3.94 -32.01 6.93
C GLU A 44 -4.35 -33.46 7.18
N ILE A 45 -4.39 -34.29 6.14
CA ILE A 45 -4.67 -35.73 6.26
C ILE A 45 -3.60 -36.40 7.11
N ARG A 46 -2.32 -36.10 6.83
CA ARG A 46 -1.19 -36.69 7.55
C ARG A 46 -1.16 -36.27 9.02
N MET A 47 -1.52 -35.03 9.33
CA MET A 47 -1.67 -34.52 10.71
C MET A 47 -2.81 -35.22 11.46
N ARG A 48 -3.96 -35.44 10.81
CA ARG A 48 -5.07 -36.18 11.42
C ARG A 48 -4.72 -37.64 11.70
N GLU A 49 -4.03 -38.31 10.79
CA GLU A 49 -3.64 -39.71 10.97
C GLU A 49 -2.62 -39.88 12.10
N LEU A 50 -1.71 -38.92 12.21
CA LEU A 50 -0.81 -38.77 13.34
C LEU A 50 -1.51 -38.67 14.69
N GLU A 51 -2.45 -37.73 14.79
CA GLU A 51 -3.20 -37.48 16.00
C GLU A 51 -4.00 -38.72 16.39
N ARG A 52 -4.52 -39.45 15.39
CA ARG A 52 -5.18 -40.75 15.58
C ARG A 52 -4.22 -41.81 16.13
N GLN A 53 -3.02 -41.95 15.55
CA GLN A 53 -2.02 -42.91 16.03
C GLN A 53 -1.53 -42.59 17.44
N GLN A 54 -1.34 -41.30 17.76
CA GLN A 54 -0.95 -40.87 19.09
C GLN A 54 -2.04 -41.18 20.11
N LYS A 55 -3.30 -40.90 19.77
CA LYS A 55 -4.46 -41.24 20.62
C LYS A 55 -4.64 -42.75 20.81
N GLU A 56 -4.49 -43.54 19.75
CA GLU A 56 -4.53 -45.02 19.83
C GLU A 56 -3.38 -45.57 20.69
N SER A 57 -2.18 -44.98 20.60
CA SER A 57 -1.04 -45.36 21.44
C SER A 57 -1.27 -45.01 22.92
N ASP A 58 -1.84 -43.85 23.22
CA ASP A 58 -2.17 -43.43 24.58
C ASP A 58 -3.26 -44.33 25.18
N GLU A 59 -4.32 -44.62 24.42
CA GLU A 59 -5.38 -45.57 24.83
C GLU A 59 -4.83 -46.99 25.05
N ASN A 60 -3.85 -47.42 24.26
CA ASN A 60 -3.21 -48.73 24.42
C ASN A 60 -2.22 -48.75 25.60
N ALA A 61 -1.52 -47.65 25.87
CA ALA A 61 -0.68 -47.50 27.06
C ALA A 61 -1.53 -47.55 28.34
N ASP A 62 -2.69 -46.90 28.35
CA ASP A 62 -3.67 -46.94 29.44
C ASP A 62 -4.22 -48.36 29.64
N ARG A 63 -4.57 -49.08 28.56
CA ARG A 63 -4.99 -50.50 28.66
C ARG A 63 -3.91 -51.42 29.20
N ILE A 64 -2.66 -51.27 28.75
CA ILE A 64 -1.54 -52.09 29.23
C ILE A 64 -1.26 -51.80 30.71
N TYR A 65 -1.42 -50.54 31.12
CA TYR A 65 -1.29 -50.11 32.51
C TYR A 65 -2.41 -50.70 33.40
N ASP A 66 -3.65 -50.76 32.90
CA ASP A 66 -4.80 -51.35 33.62
C ASP A 66 -4.78 -52.90 33.65
N MET A 67 -4.18 -53.56 32.65
CA MET A 67 -4.13 -55.02 32.53
C MET A 67 -3.10 -55.69 33.46
N TYR A 68 -2.21 -54.92 34.09
CA TYR A 68 -1.35 -55.38 35.18
C TYR A 68 -1.92 -54.91 36.53
N PRO A 69 -2.92 -55.62 37.11
CA PRO A 69 -3.26 -55.38 38.49
C PRO A 69 -2.03 -55.77 39.33
N SER A 70 -1.47 -54.79 40.02
CA SER A 70 -0.63 -55.01 41.18
C SER A 70 -1.25 -56.12 42.02
N THR A 71 -0.44 -57.13 42.33
CA THR A 71 -0.75 -58.25 43.23
C THR A 71 -1.64 -57.82 44.42
N PRO A 72 -2.58 -58.67 44.86
CA PRO A 72 -3.57 -58.29 45.87
C PRO A 72 -2.93 -58.26 47.25
N ASP A 73 -2.34 -57.12 47.61
CA ASP A 73 -2.19 -56.71 49.00
C ASP A 73 -1.93 -55.21 49.07
N GLY A 74 -2.72 -54.49 49.87
CA GLY A 74 -2.47 -53.07 50.17
C GLY A 74 -3.52 -52.09 49.69
N ILE A 75 -4.71 -52.21 50.29
CA ILE A 75 -5.68 -51.16 50.63
C ILE A 75 -5.16 -49.70 50.45
N THR A 76 -5.80 -49.02 49.49
CA THR A 76 -6.05 -47.56 49.43
C THR A 76 -4.87 -46.60 49.50
N ARG A 77 -4.60 -45.90 48.40
CA ARG A 77 -4.52 -44.42 48.33
C ARG A 77 -4.21 -43.99 46.90
N SER A 78 -5.22 -43.50 46.20
CA SER A 78 -5.04 -42.74 44.96
C SER A 78 -5.90 -41.48 44.98
N ALA A 79 -5.42 -40.46 44.26
CA ALA A 79 -5.80 -39.06 44.20
C ALA A 79 -5.32 -38.23 45.43
N ARG A 80 -4.48 -37.19 45.28
CA ARG A 80 -4.63 -36.06 44.35
C ARG A 80 -3.29 -35.36 44.04
N VAL A 81 -3.17 -35.00 42.76
CA VAL A 81 -2.31 -34.04 42.04
C VAL A 81 -1.78 -32.85 42.87
N SER A 82 -0.47 -32.53 42.78
CA SER A 82 0.04 -31.36 42.02
C SER A 82 1.47 -30.94 42.40
N ALA A 83 2.19 -30.50 41.36
CA ALA A 83 3.50 -29.85 41.21
C ALA A 83 4.18 -29.22 42.44
N THR A 84 5.51 -29.38 42.55
CA THR A 84 6.52 -28.31 42.31
C THR A 84 7.95 -28.72 42.71
N LEU A 85 8.89 -28.32 41.84
CA LEU A 85 10.25 -27.81 42.10
C LEU A 85 11.34 -28.72 42.71
N ASN A 86 12.35 -28.95 41.86
CA ASN A 86 13.80 -28.92 42.13
C ASN A 86 14.24 -28.65 43.58
N ASN A 87 14.94 -29.60 44.18
CA ASN A 87 16.25 -29.30 44.78
C ASN A 87 17.10 -30.56 44.94
N SER A 88 18.21 -30.57 44.21
CA SER A 88 19.37 -31.43 44.41
C SER A 88 20.02 -31.17 45.77
N ARG A 89 20.01 -32.14 46.68
CA ARG A 89 20.92 -32.17 47.84
C ARG A 89 21.37 -33.60 48.19
N LEU A 90 22.62 -33.86 47.79
CA LEU A 90 23.68 -34.45 48.59
C LEU A 90 23.45 -35.86 49.15
N SER A 91 24.07 -36.80 48.42
CA SER A 91 24.66 -38.03 48.92
C SER A 91 25.46 -37.79 50.20
N ALA A 92 25.16 -38.57 51.23
CA ALA A 92 26.05 -38.83 52.35
C ALA A 92 26.06 -40.33 52.62
N SER A 93 27.11 -40.97 52.12
CA SER A 93 27.62 -42.26 52.54
C SER A 93 27.74 -42.31 54.06
N ASN A 94 27.24 -43.38 54.68
CA ASN A 94 27.89 -43.94 55.86
C ASN A 94 27.69 -45.47 55.89
N SER A 95 28.71 -46.14 55.35
CA SER A 95 29.17 -47.43 55.84
C SER A 95 29.54 -47.30 57.32
N TYR A 96 29.22 -48.30 58.16
CA TYR A 96 30.17 -49.00 59.03
C TYR A 96 29.43 -49.99 59.96
N GLN A 97 29.73 -51.28 59.72
CA GLN A 97 29.92 -52.39 60.66
C GLN A 97 28.85 -52.69 61.73
N SER A 98 28.27 -53.90 61.66
CA SER A 98 28.55 -54.97 62.64
C SER A 98 27.88 -56.28 62.21
N SER A 99 28.67 -57.26 61.76
CA SER A 99 28.22 -58.65 61.73
C SER A 99 29.28 -59.52 62.39
N ARG A 100 28.89 -60.13 63.51
CA ARG A 100 29.61 -61.18 64.21
C ARG A 100 28.62 -62.33 64.40
N ARG A 101 29.06 -63.55 64.05
CA ARG A 101 28.49 -64.87 64.41
C ARG A 101 27.21 -65.21 63.64
N SER A 102 26.87 -66.43 63.25
CA SER A 102 27.40 -67.78 63.45
C SER A 102 26.72 -68.69 62.40
N SER A 103 27.37 -69.78 62.03
CA SER A 103 26.88 -71.00 61.37
C SER A 103 25.36 -71.32 61.47
N GLU A 104 24.69 -71.42 60.31
CA GLU A 104 23.53 -72.31 60.09
C GLU A 104 23.34 -72.56 58.57
N ASP A 105 24.01 -73.59 58.06
CA ASP A 105 23.96 -74.08 56.68
C ASP A 105 22.64 -74.83 56.43
N SER A 106 21.55 -74.07 56.24
CA SER A 106 20.26 -74.54 55.65
C SER A 106 19.24 -73.42 55.38
N LEU A 107 19.45 -72.21 55.89
CA LEU A 107 18.64 -71.02 55.57
C LEU A 107 19.21 -70.18 54.40
N GLU A 108 20.45 -70.43 54.00
CA GLU A 108 21.11 -69.73 52.89
C GLU A 108 20.44 -70.02 51.53
N GLU A 109 19.88 -71.22 51.32
CA GLU A 109 19.21 -71.55 50.06
C GLU A 109 17.85 -70.84 49.91
N ASN A 110 17.12 -70.66 51.02
CA ASN A 110 15.82 -69.98 51.03
C ASN A 110 15.96 -68.45 51.00
N THR A 111 17.07 -67.92 51.55
CA THR A 111 17.44 -66.50 51.42
C THR A 111 18.01 -66.20 50.03
N SER A 112 18.87 -67.07 49.49
CA SER A 112 19.36 -67.01 48.10
C SER A 112 18.21 -67.07 47.09
N LEU A 113 17.20 -67.94 47.28
CA LEU A 113 16.00 -67.94 46.43
C LEU A 113 15.16 -66.67 46.55
N ARG A 114 15.13 -66.03 47.72
CA ARG A 114 14.42 -64.76 47.93
C ARG A 114 15.16 -63.59 47.29
N ASP A 115 16.49 -63.61 47.35
CA ASP A 115 17.37 -62.62 46.74
C ASP A 115 17.35 -62.76 45.21
N VAL A 116 17.43 -63.97 44.67
CA VAL A 116 17.25 -64.25 43.23
C VAL A 116 15.85 -63.82 42.74
N ARG A 117 14.80 -64.01 43.54
CA ARG A 117 13.46 -63.48 43.23
C ARG A 117 13.40 -61.95 43.29
N GLY A 118 14.15 -61.33 44.19
CA GLY A 118 14.31 -59.88 44.28
C GLY A 118 15.04 -59.31 43.06
N GLU A 119 16.17 -59.90 42.68
CA GLU A 119 16.94 -59.56 41.49
C GLU A 119 16.12 -59.77 40.21
N LEU A 120 15.35 -60.87 40.12
CA LEU A 120 14.44 -61.11 39.01
C LEU A 120 13.40 -59.99 38.90
N ARG A 121 12.77 -59.59 40.01
CA ARG A 121 11.84 -58.44 40.04
C ARG A 121 12.52 -57.13 39.65
N GLU A 122 13.74 -56.88 40.11
CA GLU A 122 14.48 -55.68 39.72
C GLU A 122 14.81 -55.65 38.23
N VAL A 123 15.18 -56.78 37.65
CA VAL A 123 15.44 -56.93 36.21
C VAL A 123 14.13 -56.75 35.42
N GLU A 124 13.03 -57.35 35.87
CA GLU A 124 11.69 -57.16 35.30
C GLU A 124 11.26 -55.69 35.33
N ASP A 125 11.48 -54.98 36.44
CA ASP A 125 11.16 -53.56 36.56
C ASP A 125 12.07 -52.68 35.70
N LYS A 126 13.38 -53.01 35.60
CA LYS A 126 14.31 -52.32 34.69
C LYS A 126 13.90 -52.54 33.23
N PHE A 127 13.49 -53.76 32.87
CA PHE A 127 12.99 -54.07 31.53
C PHE A 127 11.70 -53.31 31.23
N ARG A 128 10.74 -53.28 32.16
CA ARG A 128 9.49 -52.51 32.00
C ARG A 128 9.77 -51.01 31.81
N ARG A 129 10.67 -50.42 32.61
CA ARG A 129 11.09 -49.01 32.45
C ARG A 129 11.76 -48.77 31.09
N ALA A 130 12.61 -49.67 30.63
CA ALA A 130 13.26 -49.57 29.33
C ALA A 130 12.25 -49.67 28.17
N MET A 131 11.25 -50.54 28.28
CA MET A 131 10.17 -50.67 27.30
C MET A 131 9.32 -49.39 27.20
N ILE A 132 8.94 -48.80 28.35
CA ILE A 132 8.20 -47.53 28.38
C ILE A 132 9.04 -46.39 27.78
N GLY A 133 10.32 -46.29 28.16
CA GLY A 133 11.23 -45.28 27.61
C GLY A 133 11.45 -45.45 26.10
N ASN A 134 11.53 -46.68 25.60
CA ASN A 134 11.67 -46.93 24.17
C ASN A 134 10.40 -46.51 23.39
N ALA A 135 9.21 -46.80 23.93
CA ALA A 135 7.95 -46.34 23.34
C ALA A 135 7.84 -44.80 23.32
N GLN A 136 8.28 -44.13 24.40
CA GLN A 136 8.34 -42.67 24.44
C GLN A 136 9.30 -42.10 23.37
N LEU A 137 10.49 -42.69 23.22
CA LEU A 137 11.45 -42.28 22.21
C LEU A 137 10.94 -42.48 20.78
N ASP A 138 10.20 -43.56 20.52
CA ASP A 138 9.58 -43.79 19.21
C ASP A 138 8.48 -42.74 18.91
N ASN A 139 7.70 -42.34 19.93
CA ASN A 139 6.73 -41.26 19.79
C ASN A 139 7.40 -39.89 19.54
N GLU A 140 8.45 -39.57 20.29
CA GLU A 140 9.24 -38.35 20.08
C GLU A 140 9.89 -38.32 18.69
N LYS A 141 10.43 -39.45 18.24
CA LYS A 141 11.02 -39.60 16.91
C LYS A 141 9.97 -39.41 15.82
N ALA A 142 8.77 -39.99 15.99
CA ALA A 142 7.67 -39.78 15.08
C ALA A 142 7.32 -38.29 15.03
N ALA A 143 7.03 -37.65 16.17
CA ALA A 143 6.69 -36.23 16.26
C ALA A 143 7.76 -35.33 15.58
N ALA A 144 9.05 -35.58 15.84
CA ALA A 144 10.14 -34.85 15.21
C ALA A 144 10.18 -35.06 13.68
N ALA A 145 9.92 -36.26 13.19
CA ALA A 145 9.86 -36.53 11.76
C ALA A 145 8.76 -35.70 11.06
N TYR A 146 7.60 -35.54 11.69
CA TYR A 146 6.52 -34.72 11.14
C TYR A 146 6.83 -33.22 11.18
N GLN A 147 7.49 -32.73 12.22
CA GLN A 147 7.97 -31.35 12.25
C GLN A 147 8.95 -31.08 11.10
N VAL A 148 9.88 -32.00 10.84
CA VAL A 148 10.81 -31.88 9.70
C VAL A 148 10.07 -31.83 8.38
N GLU A 149 9.03 -32.64 8.19
CA GLU A 149 8.23 -32.62 6.97
C GLU A 149 7.49 -31.30 6.81
N LEU A 150 6.84 -30.80 7.88
CA LEU A 150 6.18 -29.49 7.88
C LEU A 150 7.14 -28.36 7.53
N TYR A 151 8.38 -28.41 8.05
CA TYR A 151 9.40 -27.42 7.72
C TYR A 151 9.89 -27.50 6.28
N LYS A 152 10.07 -28.70 5.71
CA LYS A 152 10.39 -28.87 4.27
C LYS A 152 9.30 -28.26 3.40
N ASP A 153 8.07 -28.55 3.79
CA ASP A 153 6.86 -28.05 3.17
C ASP A 153 6.77 -26.52 3.20
N ARG A 154 7.09 -25.91 4.34
CA ARG A 154 7.17 -24.46 4.50
C ARG A 154 8.33 -23.86 3.71
N TYR A 155 9.45 -24.57 3.62
CA TYR A 155 10.62 -24.14 2.85
C TYR A 155 10.29 -24.10 1.35
N GLU A 156 9.62 -25.12 0.82
CA GLU A 156 9.17 -25.13 -0.59
C GLU A 156 8.24 -23.95 -0.91
N GLU A 157 7.32 -23.59 0.00
CA GLU A 157 6.46 -22.41 -0.17
C GLU A 157 7.26 -21.11 -0.24
N LEU A 158 8.20 -20.93 0.69
CA LEU A 158 9.05 -19.73 0.73
C LEU A 158 9.93 -19.62 -0.52
N GLU A 159 10.41 -20.75 -1.05
CA GLU A 159 11.18 -20.79 -2.30
C GLU A 159 10.32 -20.40 -3.51
N GLU A 160 9.07 -20.90 -3.58
CA GLU A 160 8.12 -20.50 -4.62
C GLU A 160 7.78 -19.00 -4.54
N GLU A 161 7.52 -18.47 -3.34
CA GLU A 161 7.28 -17.04 -3.09
C GLU A 161 8.48 -16.18 -3.50
N HIS A 162 9.69 -16.60 -3.13
CA HIS A 162 10.91 -15.91 -3.50
C HIS A 162 11.10 -15.84 -5.01
N ASN A 163 10.88 -16.96 -5.70
CA ASN A 163 10.97 -17.04 -7.16
C ASN A 163 9.92 -16.15 -7.85
N GLN A 164 8.71 -16.06 -7.29
CA GLN A 164 7.66 -15.17 -7.79
C GLN A 164 8.05 -13.71 -7.61
N LEU A 165 8.50 -13.30 -6.42
CA LEU A 165 8.98 -11.95 -6.14
C LEU A 165 10.15 -11.54 -7.05
N GLN A 166 11.08 -12.47 -7.34
CA GLN A 166 12.16 -12.21 -8.30
C GLN A 166 11.65 -11.93 -9.72
N ARG A 167 10.60 -12.63 -10.17
CA ARG A 167 10.00 -12.39 -11.50
C ARG A 167 9.30 -11.04 -11.55
N GLU A 168 8.52 -10.72 -10.52
CA GLU A 168 7.84 -9.42 -10.39
C GLU A 168 8.83 -8.26 -10.34
N HIS A 169 9.93 -8.40 -9.60
CA HIS A 169 11.00 -7.41 -9.59
C HIS A 169 11.58 -7.17 -10.99
N LYS A 170 11.90 -8.24 -11.73
CA LYS A 170 12.41 -8.13 -13.11
C LYS A 170 11.41 -7.42 -14.03
N GLU A 171 10.12 -7.69 -13.88
CA GLU A 171 9.08 -7.05 -14.68
C GLU A 171 8.90 -5.57 -14.31
N LYS A 172 8.92 -5.24 -13.01
CA LYS A 172 8.92 -3.84 -12.55
C LYS A 172 10.12 -3.06 -13.04
N CYS A 173 11.32 -3.67 -13.08
CA CYS A 173 12.50 -3.04 -13.68
C CYS A 173 12.29 -2.76 -15.18
N ARG A 174 11.68 -3.69 -15.93
CA ARG A 174 11.39 -3.48 -17.36
C ARG A 174 10.39 -2.34 -17.58
N GLN A 175 9.32 -2.29 -16.78
CA GLN A 175 8.32 -1.22 -16.81
C GLN A 175 8.96 0.14 -16.50
N LEU A 176 9.84 0.20 -15.48
CA LEU A 176 10.56 1.42 -15.13
C LEU A 176 11.46 1.91 -16.26
N GLU A 177 12.19 1.01 -16.92
CA GLU A 177 13.02 1.37 -18.08
C GLU A 177 12.17 1.82 -19.28
N GLN A 178 10.98 1.24 -19.48
CA GLN A 178 10.05 1.71 -20.50
C GLN A 178 9.52 3.12 -20.20
N ASN A 179 9.07 3.36 -18.96
CA ASN A 179 8.59 4.67 -18.53
C ASN A 179 9.67 5.76 -18.64
N LYS A 180 10.93 5.45 -18.34
CA LYS A 180 12.05 6.38 -18.56
C LYS A 180 12.19 6.78 -20.03
N ARG A 181 12.07 5.82 -20.96
CA ARG A 181 12.15 6.11 -22.40
C ARG A 181 11.00 7.01 -22.84
N ASP A 182 9.79 6.76 -22.35
CA ASP A 182 8.62 7.53 -22.73
C ASP A 182 8.65 8.93 -22.09
N GLN A 183 9.13 9.05 -20.85
CA GLN A 183 9.41 10.34 -20.21
C GLN A 183 10.43 11.15 -21.02
N ALA A 184 11.53 10.55 -21.46
CA ALA A 184 12.54 11.24 -22.26
C ALA A 184 11.99 11.72 -23.62
N LYS A 185 11.12 10.93 -24.27
CA LYS A 185 10.42 11.36 -25.48
C LYS A 185 9.49 12.53 -25.21
N LEU A 186 8.65 12.44 -24.18
CA LEU A 186 7.71 13.50 -23.81
C LEU A 186 8.43 14.80 -23.43
N GLN A 187 9.57 14.72 -22.75
CA GLN A 187 10.42 15.89 -22.46
C GLN A 187 10.89 16.55 -23.75
N LYS A 188 11.39 15.77 -24.72
CA LYS A 188 11.82 16.29 -26.02
C LYS A 188 10.65 16.92 -26.80
N ASP A 189 9.49 16.28 -26.78
CA ASP A 189 8.30 16.79 -27.46
C ASP A 189 7.80 18.09 -26.81
N LEU A 190 7.86 18.19 -25.48
CA LEU A 190 7.56 19.40 -24.73
C LEU A 190 8.53 20.54 -25.07
N GLU A 191 9.84 20.26 -25.10
CA GLU A 191 10.86 21.23 -25.49
C GLU A 191 10.61 21.74 -26.92
N ALA A 192 10.29 20.85 -27.86
CA ALA A 192 9.96 21.23 -29.23
C ALA A 192 8.69 22.09 -29.31
N ALA A 193 7.65 21.75 -28.55
CA ALA A 193 6.41 22.53 -28.50
C ALA A 193 6.63 23.91 -27.87
N LEU A 194 7.42 24.01 -26.81
CA LEU A 194 7.79 25.28 -26.19
C LEU A 194 8.62 26.14 -27.14
N ALA A 195 9.58 25.57 -27.85
CA ALA A 195 10.36 26.29 -28.86
C ALA A 195 9.46 26.82 -29.99
N ALA A 196 8.52 26.01 -30.48
CA ALA A 196 7.57 26.44 -31.50
C ALA A 196 6.62 27.56 -31.01
N LEU A 197 6.20 27.51 -29.73
CA LEU A 197 5.41 28.58 -29.12
C LEU A 197 6.23 29.87 -28.97
N GLN A 198 7.48 29.77 -28.52
CA GLN A 198 8.39 30.92 -28.42
C GLN A 198 8.65 31.56 -29.78
N GLU A 199 8.86 30.76 -30.82
CA GLU A 199 9.02 31.26 -32.19
C GLU A 199 7.74 31.97 -32.67
N ARG A 200 6.57 31.38 -32.43
CA ARG A 200 5.28 32.01 -32.74
C ARG A 200 5.09 33.33 -32.02
N ASP A 201 5.37 33.38 -30.71
CA ASP A 201 5.18 34.58 -29.90
C ASP A 201 6.17 35.68 -30.31
N ARG A 202 7.42 35.32 -30.63
CA ARG A 202 8.40 36.22 -31.22
C ARG A 202 7.94 36.79 -32.56
N LEU A 203 7.39 35.96 -33.45
CA LEU A 203 6.85 36.43 -34.74
C LEU A 203 5.65 37.35 -34.54
N ILE A 204 4.79 37.10 -33.56
CA ILE A 204 3.67 37.98 -33.20
C ILE A 204 4.21 39.36 -32.77
N GLU A 205 5.23 39.39 -31.91
CA GLU A 205 5.87 40.63 -31.45
C GLU A 205 6.57 41.39 -32.58
N GLU A 206 7.33 40.69 -33.44
CA GLU A 206 8.04 41.29 -34.58
C GLU A 206 7.08 41.92 -35.60
N GLN A 207 5.86 41.38 -35.72
CA GLN A 207 4.79 41.96 -36.56
C GLN A 207 4.00 43.08 -35.85
N GLY A 208 4.36 43.44 -34.61
CA GLY A 208 3.70 44.49 -33.83
C GLY A 208 2.27 44.14 -33.39
N LEU A 209 1.95 42.84 -33.34
CA LEU A 209 0.65 42.33 -32.94
C LEU A 209 0.63 42.02 -31.44
N VAL A 210 -0.52 42.25 -30.80
CA VAL A 210 -0.77 42.01 -29.38
C VAL A 210 -2.05 41.19 -29.27
N ILE A 211 -2.04 40.21 -28.37
CA ILE A 211 -3.23 39.41 -28.07
C ILE A 211 -4.12 40.22 -27.12
N VAL A 212 -5.34 40.52 -27.56
CA VAL A 212 -6.36 41.23 -26.79
C VAL A 212 -7.59 40.34 -26.62
N GLY A 213 -8.19 40.37 -25.44
CA GLY A 213 -9.31 39.51 -25.07
C GLY A 213 -8.85 38.21 -24.40
N GLY A 214 -9.74 37.62 -23.60
CA GLY A 214 -9.40 36.51 -22.71
C GLY A 214 -8.96 36.94 -21.31
N GLU A 215 -9.00 38.23 -21.00
CA GLU A 215 -8.92 38.76 -19.63
C GLU A 215 -10.19 38.37 -18.87
N THR A 216 -10.21 37.15 -18.34
CA THR A 216 -10.87 36.93 -17.06
C THR A 216 -9.96 37.59 -16.02
N SER A 217 -10.53 38.45 -15.19
CA SER A 217 -10.02 38.82 -13.88
C SER A 217 -8.97 37.82 -13.36
N SER A 218 -7.80 38.33 -13.00
CA SER A 218 -6.72 37.63 -12.31
C SER A 218 -7.17 37.13 -10.93
N SER A 219 -8.09 36.17 -10.89
CA SER A 219 -8.57 35.47 -9.71
C SER A 219 -9.46 34.28 -10.12
N ALA A 220 -8.86 33.27 -10.74
CA ALA A 220 -9.48 31.96 -10.85
C ALA A 220 -8.39 30.89 -10.67
N THR A 221 -8.09 30.63 -9.40
CA THR A 221 -7.66 29.34 -8.88
C THR A 221 -8.60 28.24 -9.37
N GLU A 222 -8.14 27.31 -10.20
CA GLU A 222 -8.57 25.89 -10.32
C GLU A 222 -7.37 25.21 -11.03
N SER A 223 -6.58 24.26 -10.51
CA SER A 223 -6.88 23.09 -9.69
C SER A 223 -8.22 22.47 -10.03
N ASP A 224 -8.26 21.73 -11.13
CA ASP A 224 -9.18 20.62 -11.33
C ASP A 224 -8.49 19.59 -12.24
N GLU A 225 -7.97 18.55 -11.61
CA GLU A 225 -7.78 17.25 -12.22
C GLU A 225 -9.03 16.40 -11.93
N GLU A 226 -9.55 15.79 -13.01
CA GLU A 226 -10.33 14.53 -13.10
C GLU A 226 -11.68 14.49 -12.35
N ASP A 227 -12.82 14.14 -12.96
CA ASP A 227 -13.10 12.94 -13.74
C ASP A 227 -14.51 13.07 -14.38
N ASP A 228 -14.79 12.29 -15.43
CA ASP A 228 -16.00 11.46 -15.57
C ASP A 228 -16.47 11.29 -17.03
N ALA A 229 -16.57 10.00 -17.37
CA ALA A 229 -17.11 9.47 -18.59
C ALA A 229 -18.63 9.47 -18.53
N GLY A 230 -19.28 10.38 -19.23
CA GLY A 230 -20.73 10.37 -19.36
C GLY A 230 -21.22 11.31 -20.44
N GLY A 231 -21.84 10.76 -21.48
CA GLY A 231 -22.46 11.54 -22.56
C GLY A 231 -23.50 12.50 -22.01
N GLY A 232 -23.22 13.80 -22.12
CA GLY A 232 -24.12 14.88 -21.80
C GLY A 232 -23.60 16.16 -22.44
N GLU A 233 -24.44 16.80 -23.24
CA GLU A 233 -24.11 17.98 -24.04
C GLU A 233 -23.45 19.08 -23.18
N ARG A 234 -22.16 19.32 -23.46
CA ARG A 234 -21.40 20.41 -22.87
C ARG A 234 -22.02 21.74 -23.29
N LYS A 235 -22.81 22.37 -22.41
CA LYS A 235 -23.10 23.81 -22.54
C LYS A 235 -21.75 24.55 -22.54
N GLY A 236 -21.41 25.09 -23.71
CA GLY A 236 -20.14 25.76 -23.95
C GLY A 236 -19.94 26.91 -22.97
N ARG A 237 -19.00 26.73 -22.04
CA ARG A 237 -18.37 27.82 -21.30
C ARG A 237 -17.92 28.83 -22.36
N GLU A 238 -18.49 30.02 -22.34
CA GLU A 238 -18.31 31.06 -23.35
C GLU A 238 -16.82 31.44 -23.37
N LYS A 239 -16.04 30.77 -24.24
CA LYS A 239 -14.61 31.05 -24.39
C LYS A 239 -14.51 32.47 -24.91
N HIS A 240 -14.14 33.40 -24.03
CA HIS A 240 -13.84 34.77 -24.42
C HIS A 240 -12.86 34.73 -25.59
N ARG A 241 -13.30 35.22 -26.74
CA ARG A 241 -12.51 35.17 -27.97
C ARG A 241 -11.28 36.04 -27.77
N LYS A 242 -10.10 35.44 -27.96
CA LYS A 242 -8.84 36.15 -28.06
C LYS A 242 -8.64 36.56 -29.51
N ALA A 243 -8.15 37.77 -29.74
CA ALA A 243 -7.84 38.27 -31.07
C ALA A 243 -6.43 38.86 -31.10
N LEU A 244 -5.75 38.75 -32.23
CA LEU A 244 -4.52 39.47 -32.51
C LEU A 244 -4.88 40.82 -33.13
N VAL A 245 -4.41 41.91 -32.54
CA VAL A 245 -4.60 43.27 -33.03
C VAL A 245 -3.28 44.03 -32.99
N SER A 246 -3.12 45.06 -33.83
CA SER A 246 -1.95 45.93 -33.76
C SER A 246 -1.81 46.58 -32.38
N SER A 247 -0.58 46.83 -31.94
CA SER A 247 -0.27 47.56 -30.70
C SER A 247 -1.05 48.86 -30.55
N ASP A 248 -1.23 49.62 -31.64
CA ASP A 248 -1.96 50.88 -31.60
C ASP A 248 -3.47 50.69 -31.40
N MET A 249 -4.03 49.64 -32.01
CA MET A 249 -5.43 49.28 -31.82
C MET A 249 -5.68 48.75 -30.39
N ALA A 250 -4.72 48.01 -29.82
CA ALA A 250 -4.79 47.56 -28.44
C ALA A 250 -4.86 48.75 -27.46
N LYS A 251 -4.00 49.76 -27.63
CA LYS A 251 -4.03 51.00 -26.82
C LYS A 251 -5.37 51.74 -26.96
N LEU A 252 -5.91 51.82 -28.17
CA LEU A 252 -7.21 52.44 -28.42
C LEU A 252 -8.36 51.66 -27.76
N LEU A 253 -8.28 50.33 -27.75
CA LEU A 253 -9.26 49.51 -27.05
C LEU A 253 -9.16 49.66 -25.52
N ASP A 254 -7.98 49.96 -24.97
CA ASP A 254 -7.82 50.22 -23.55
C ASP A 254 -8.37 51.60 -23.14
N SER A 255 -8.31 52.61 -24.02
CA SER A 255 -8.88 53.94 -23.74
C SER A 255 -10.41 53.96 -23.64
N VAL A 256 -11.09 53.02 -24.29
CA VAL A 256 -12.57 52.89 -24.28
C VAL A 256 -13.10 52.20 -23.01
N GLY A 257 -12.19 51.83 -22.09
CA GLY A 257 -12.49 51.28 -20.78
C GLY A 257 -12.67 49.77 -20.75
N HIS A 258 -13.12 49.23 -19.62
CA HIS A 258 -13.12 47.78 -19.36
C HIS A 258 -14.34 47.05 -19.97
N GLY A 259 -14.16 45.77 -20.29
CA GLY A 259 -15.18 44.88 -20.82
C GLY A 259 -14.61 43.85 -21.79
N SER A 260 -15.45 42.92 -22.25
CA SER A 260 -15.05 41.99 -23.30
C SER A 260 -14.63 42.74 -24.56
N LEU A 261 -13.79 42.11 -25.39
CA LEU A 261 -13.34 42.69 -26.66
C LEU A 261 -14.53 43.20 -27.50
N ASP A 262 -15.61 42.42 -27.57
CA ASP A 262 -16.83 42.79 -28.29
C ASP A 262 -17.54 44.02 -27.68
N VAL A 263 -17.54 44.15 -26.35
CA VAL A 263 -18.11 45.32 -25.66
C VAL A 263 -17.27 46.57 -25.92
N ARG A 264 -15.94 46.44 -25.85
CA ARG A 264 -15.01 47.55 -26.14
C ARG A 264 -15.12 48.01 -27.60
N LEU A 265 -15.20 47.08 -28.54
CA LEU A 265 -15.43 47.39 -29.97
C LEU A 265 -16.78 48.07 -30.22
N LYS A 266 -17.85 47.64 -29.55
CA LYS A 266 -19.18 48.28 -29.66
C LYS A 266 -19.17 49.71 -29.12
N LYS A 267 -18.55 49.95 -27.97
CA LYS A 267 -18.41 51.30 -27.40
C LYS A 267 -17.64 52.22 -28.34
N LEU A 268 -16.50 51.76 -28.87
CA LEU A 268 -15.70 52.52 -29.83
C LEU A 268 -16.49 52.85 -31.11
N ALA A 269 -17.28 51.90 -31.61
CA ALA A 269 -18.16 52.14 -32.75
C ALA A 269 -19.28 53.15 -32.44
N ALA A 270 -19.81 53.14 -31.22
CA ALA A 270 -20.81 54.10 -30.77
C ALA A 270 -20.23 55.52 -30.66
N GLU A 271 -19.08 55.67 -29.99
CA GLU A 271 -18.35 56.96 -29.90
C GLU A 271 -18.03 57.53 -31.28
N ARG A 272 -17.58 56.68 -32.21
CA ARG A 272 -17.33 57.10 -33.60
C ARG A 272 -18.62 57.59 -34.28
N ASN A 273 -19.75 56.90 -34.08
CA ASN A 273 -21.02 57.32 -34.67
C ASN A 273 -21.52 58.63 -34.05
N GLU A 274 -21.39 58.79 -32.73
CA GLU A 274 -21.75 60.01 -32.00
C GLU A 274 -20.91 61.20 -32.47
N LEU A 275 -19.59 61.03 -32.59
CA LEU A 275 -18.72 62.06 -33.17
C LEU A 275 -19.06 62.35 -34.63
N GLN A 276 -19.47 61.36 -35.42
CA GLN A 276 -19.94 61.60 -36.79
C GLN A 276 -21.27 62.36 -36.83
N ASP A 277 -22.14 62.12 -35.86
CA ASP A 277 -23.41 62.82 -35.71
C ASP A 277 -23.16 64.26 -35.24
N GLU A 278 -22.29 64.48 -34.26
CA GLU A 278 -21.82 65.81 -33.84
C GLU A 278 -21.15 66.55 -34.99
N LEU A 279 -20.30 65.90 -35.79
CA LEU A 279 -19.63 66.56 -36.91
C LEU A 279 -20.62 66.90 -38.04
N ARG A 280 -21.67 66.08 -38.23
CA ARG A 280 -22.81 66.43 -39.09
C ARG A 280 -23.61 67.58 -38.51
N HIS A 281 -23.87 67.55 -37.21
CA HIS A 281 -24.64 68.57 -36.50
C HIS A 281 -23.91 69.90 -36.51
N VAL A 282 -22.63 69.96 -36.15
CA VAL A 282 -21.76 71.14 -36.22
C VAL A 282 -21.59 71.63 -37.66
N LYS A 283 -21.56 70.76 -38.67
CA LYS A 283 -21.58 71.22 -40.07
C LYS A 283 -22.90 71.92 -40.43
N LEU A 284 -24.02 71.36 -39.97
CA LEU A 284 -25.36 71.88 -40.19
C LEU A 284 -25.58 73.17 -39.38
N GLU A 285 -25.10 73.21 -38.14
CA GLU A 285 -25.05 74.38 -37.27
C GLU A 285 -24.09 75.44 -37.79
N LEU A 286 -22.95 75.09 -38.40
CA LEU A 286 -22.06 76.06 -39.04
C LEU A 286 -22.68 76.63 -40.32
N GLU A 287 -23.53 75.86 -41.02
CA GLU A 287 -24.39 76.35 -42.11
C GLU A 287 -25.56 77.22 -41.57
N GLU A 288 -26.12 76.87 -40.41
CA GLU A 288 -27.21 77.61 -39.74
C GLU A 288 -26.73 78.87 -39.00
N GLU A 289 -25.57 78.90 -38.36
CA GLU A 289 -24.92 80.06 -37.71
C GLU A 289 -24.34 81.03 -38.73
N LYS A 290 -23.91 80.53 -39.91
CA LYS A 290 -23.67 81.39 -41.07
C LYS A 290 -24.94 82.09 -41.57
N SER A 291 -26.13 81.60 -41.21
CA SER A 291 -27.42 82.17 -41.64
C SER A 291 -28.27 82.79 -40.52
N LYS A 292 -27.98 82.54 -39.23
CA LYS A 292 -28.79 82.98 -38.09
C LYS A 292 -27.99 83.12 -36.79
N ASN A 293 -27.02 84.03 -36.75
CA ASN A 293 -26.48 84.47 -35.46
C ASN A 293 -27.55 85.32 -34.72
N SER A 294 -28.35 84.71 -33.82
CA SER A 294 -29.00 85.40 -32.67
C SER A 294 -29.94 84.51 -31.82
N ARG A 295 -29.46 84.19 -30.60
CA ARG A 295 -30.14 84.23 -29.27
C ARG A 295 -30.86 83.00 -28.67
N PHE A 296 -30.72 82.98 -27.33
CA PHE A 296 -31.45 82.28 -26.24
C PHE A 296 -30.99 80.84 -25.95
N GLY A 297 -30.72 80.40 -24.71
CA GLY A 297 -31.04 80.92 -23.38
C GLY A 297 -31.76 79.82 -22.60
N SER A 298 -31.04 79.07 -21.75
CA SER A 298 -31.51 77.82 -21.11
C SER A 298 -32.54 78.05 -20.00
N ASN A 299 -33.58 77.21 -19.99
CA ASN A 299 -34.71 77.29 -19.06
C ASN A 299 -34.45 76.57 -17.72
N PRO A 300 -34.96 77.07 -16.58
CA PRO A 300 -34.71 76.51 -15.24
C PRO A 300 -35.44 75.20 -14.90
N ALA A 301 -36.46 74.81 -15.66
CA ALA A 301 -37.29 73.63 -15.35
C ALA A 301 -36.60 72.29 -15.66
N ASP A 302 -35.74 72.26 -16.69
CA ASP A 302 -34.98 71.05 -17.08
C ASP A 302 -33.91 70.69 -16.05
N ILE A 303 -33.39 71.67 -15.32
CA ILE A 303 -32.41 71.47 -14.24
C ILE A 303 -33.05 70.73 -13.05
N GLU A 304 -34.33 70.98 -12.79
CA GLU A 304 -35.06 70.35 -11.68
C GLU A 304 -35.43 68.89 -11.99
N GLU A 305 -35.74 68.58 -13.26
CA GLU A 305 -35.97 67.21 -13.74
C GLU A 305 -34.67 66.38 -13.77
N LEU A 306 -33.58 66.97 -14.26
CA LEU A 306 -32.22 66.40 -14.18
C LEU A 306 -31.78 66.13 -12.74
N GLN A 307 -32.07 67.03 -11.80
CA GLN A 307 -31.80 66.81 -10.38
C GLN A 307 -32.61 65.65 -9.81
N ARG A 308 -33.88 65.50 -10.22
CA ARG A 308 -34.74 64.41 -9.73
C ARG A 308 -34.27 63.05 -10.26
N GLU A 309 -33.86 62.98 -11.51
CA GLU A 309 -33.32 61.76 -12.12
C GLU A 309 -31.94 61.39 -11.55
N ALA A 310 -31.06 62.38 -11.34
CA ALA A 310 -29.77 62.17 -10.68
C ALA A 310 -29.94 61.64 -9.24
N ASN A 311 -30.91 62.15 -8.49
CA ASN A 311 -31.21 61.66 -7.13
C ASN A 311 -31.76 60.23 -7.13
N LYS A 312 -32.56 59.85 -8.14
CA LYS A 312 -33.04 58.47 -8.31
C LYS A 312 -31.89 57.51 -8.61
N GLN A 313 -31.02 57.87 -9.55
CA GLN A 313 -29.82 57.07 -9.89
C GLN A 313 -28.88 56.92 -8.68
N LEU A 314 -28.70 58.00 -7.91
CA LEU A 314 -27.92 57.96 -6.66
C LEU A 314 -28.50 56.96 -5.64
N GLY A 315 -29.84 56.86 -5.55
CA GLY A 315 -30.53 55.88 -4.73
C GLY A 315 -30.27 54.44 -5.17
N ASP A 316 -30.36 54.16 -6.48
CA ASP A 316 -30.09 52.84 -7.04
C ASP A 316 -28.64 52.41 -6.84
N TYR A 317 -27.68 53.33 -7.00
CA TYR A 317 -26.26 53.06 -6.73
C TYR A 317 -25.99 52.82 -5.25
N LYS A 318 -26.63 53.56 -4.33
CA LYS A 318 -26.54 53.29 -2.89
C LYS A 318 -27.05 51.91 -2.53
N PHE A 319 -28.19 51.48 -3.10
CA PHE A 319 -28.74 50.15 -2.84
C PHE A 319 -27.83 49.04 -3.38
N LYS A 320 -27.31 49.20 -4.61
CA LYS A 320 -26.34 48.25 -5.19
C LYS A 320 -25.05 48.17 -4.37
N LEU A 321 -24.54 49.30 -3.90
CA LEU A 321 -23.37 49.36 -3.03
C LEU A 321 -23.62 48.61 -1.73
N GLN A 322 -24.74 48.88 -1.05
CA GLN A 322 -25.09 48.22 0.21
C GLN A 322 -25.25 46.69 0.04
N LYS A 323 -25.82 46.25 -1.08
CA LYS A 323 -25.91 44.83 -1.41
C LYS A 323 -24.53 44.20 -1.65
N ALA A 324 -23.66 44.88 -2.39
CA ALA A 324 -22.29 44.41 -2.62
C ALA A 324 -21.48 44.36 -1.31
N GLU A 325 -21.66 45.34 -0.41
CA GLU A 325 -21.03 45.35 0.92
C GLU A 325 -21.50 44.16 1.78
N GLN A 326 -22.79 43.83 1.73
CA GLN A 326 -23.32 42.64 2.39
C GLN A 326 -22.71 41.36 1.81
N ASP A 327 -22.66 41.23 0.49
CA ASP A 327 -22.07 40.06 -0.19
C ASP A 327 -20.58 39.92 0.17
N VAL A 328 -19.81 41.02 0.21
CA VAL A 328 -18.41 41.03 0.66
C VAL A 328 -18.27 40.51 2.09
N SER A 329 -19.14 40.94 3.01
CA SER A 329 -19.13 40.46 4.40
C SER A 329 -19.40 38.94 4.49
N THR A 330 -20.32 38.43 3.68
CA THR A 330 -20.58 36.98 3.63
C THR A 330 -19.40 36.20 3.07
N LEU A 331 -18.76 36.70 2.02
CA LEU A 331 -17.58 36.08 1.42
C LEU A 331 -16.37 36.13 2.37
N GLN A 332 -16.20 37.20 3.14
CA GLN A 332 -15.16 37.27 4.17
C GLN A 332 -15.36 36.20 5.25
N ALA A 333 -16.61 35.96 5.67
CA ALA A 333 -16.91 34.91 6.64
C ALA A 333 -16.65 33.50 6.08
N THR A 334 -16.93 33.25 4.79
CA THR A 334 -16.61 31.95 4.17
C THR A 334 -15.11 31.75 4.02
N VAL A 335 -14.36 32.78 3.62
CA VAL A 335 -12.90 32.75 3.56
C VAL A 335 -12.29 32.41 4.91
N ALA A 336 -12.69 33.10 5.99
CA ALA A 336 -12.19 32.82 7.34
C ALA A 336 -12.46 31.37 7.78
N ARG A 337 -13.61 30.80 7.40
CA ARG A 337 -13.93 29.39 7.68
C ARG A 337 -13.05 28.43 6.89
N LEU A 338 -12.81 28.72 5.61
CA LEU A 338 -11.94 27.91 4.72
C LEU A 338 -10.49 27.97 5.19
N GLU A 339 -9.99 29.14 5.56
CA GLU A 339 -8.65 29.30 6.17
C GLU A 339 -8.50 28.45 7.43
N GLY A 340 -9.53 28.43 8.28
CA GLY A 340 -9.57 27.55 9.45
C GLY A 340 -9.56 26.06 9.11
N GLN A 341 -10.20 25.65 8.00
CA GLN A 341 -10.13 24.26 7.51
C GLN A 341 -8.75 23.92 6.99
N VAL A 342 -8.14 24.79 6.17
CA VAL A 342 -6.79 24.61 5.63
C VAL A 342 -5.78 24.46 6.76
N MET A 343 -5.85 25.30 7.79
CA MET A 343 -4.98 25.19 8.96
C MET A 343 -5.12 23.83 9.67
N ARG A 344 -6.35 23.32 9.83
CA ARG A 344 -6.57 21.99 10.44
C ARG A 344 -6.02 20.86 9.58
N TYR A 345 -6.26 20.89 8.27
CA TYR A 345 -5.74 19.87 7.36
C TYR A 345 -4.22 19.89 7.29
N LYS A 346 -3.61 21.08 7.32
CA LYS A 346 -2.15 21.22 7.39
C LYS A 346 -1.58 20.58 8.65
N THR A 347 -2.12 20.90 9.84
CA THR A 347 -1.68 20.28 11.09
C THR A 347 -1.90 18.76 11.11
N ALA A 348 -3.01 18.27 10.54
CA ALA A 348 -3.28 16.84 10.43
C ALA A 348 -2.28 16.13 9.49
N ALA A 349 -1.94 16.76 8.36
CA ALA A 349 -0.93 16.24 7.43
C ALA A 349 0.46 16.19 8.07
N GLU A 350 0.89 17.26 8.74
CA GLU A 350 2.16 17.29 9.48
C GLU A 350 2.23 16.22 10.58
N ALA A 351 1.11 15.93 11.26
CA ALA A 351 1.04 14.86 12.24
C ALA A 351 1.14 13.47 11.59
N ALA A 352 0.46 13.26 10.46
CA ALA A 352 0.51 12.00 9.71
C ALA A 352 1.93 11.72 9.16
N GLU A 353 2.62 12.75 8.66
CA GLU A 353 3.99 12.62 8.15
C GLU A 353 4.97 12.19 9.26
N LYS A 354 4.84 12.73 10.47
CA LYS A 354 5.64 12.30 11.63
C LYS A 354 5.41 10.82 11.97
N VAL A 355 4.15 10.38 11.98
CA VAL A 355 3.82 8.96 12.24
C VAL A 355 4.38 8.05 11.15
N GLU A 356 4.32 8.47 9.89
CA GLU A 356 4.89 7.70 8.77
C GLU A 356 6.41 7.52 8.95
N ASP A 357 7.13 8.58 9.35
CA ASP A 357 8.56 8.52 9.58
C ASP A 357 8.95 7.65 10.77
N GLU A 358 8.16 7.66 11.85
CA GLU A 358 8.33 6.73 12.99
C GLU A 358 8.16 5.27 12.54
N LEU A 359 7.10 4.97 11.77
CA LEU A 359 6.86 3.64 11.21
C LEU A 359 7.97 3.19 10.25
N LYS A 360 8.54 4.11 9.45
CA LYS A 360 9.71 3.81 8.59
C LYS A 360 10.93 3.43 9.42
N LEU A 361 11.16 4.11 10.54
CA LEU A 361 12.26 3.79 11.46
C LEU A 361 12.06 2.44 12.13
N GLU A 362 10.84 2.17 12.63
CA GLU A 362 10.49 0.89 13.24
C GLU A 362 10.63 -0.27 12.25
N ARG A 363 10.13 -0.12 11.01
CA ARG A 363 10.32 -1.11 9.94
C ARG A 363 11.79 -1.42 9.71
N ARG A 364 12.65 -0.41 9.64
CA ARG A 364 14.10 -0.60 9.47
C ARG A 364 14.72 -1.32 10.66
N LYS A 365 14.26 -1.03 11.89
CA LYS A 365 14.72 -1.71 13.11
C LYS A 365 14.34 -3.18 13.10
N LEU A 366 13.06 -3.49 12.88
CA LEU A 366 12.55 -4.86 12.79
C LEU A 366 13.23 -5.65 11.66
N GLN A 367 13.53 -5.01 10.53
CA GLN A 367 14.25 -5.65 9.43
C GLN A 367 15.70 -6.03 9.81
N ARG A 368 16.37 -5.24 10.66
CA ARG A 368 17.70 -5.60 11.18
C ARG A 368 17.60 -6.76 12.17
N GLU A 369 16.64 -6.70 13.09
CA GLU A 369 16.39 -7.76 14.08
C GLU A 369 16.05 -9.09 13.38
N LEU A 370 15.23 -9.05 12.32
CA LEU A 370 14.93 -10.24 11.50
C LEU A 370 16.21 -10.87 10.92
N ARG A 371 17.10 -10.06 10.35
CA ARG A 371 18.39 -10.55 9.81
C ARG A 371 19.28 -11.15 10.90
N GLU A 372 19.30 -10.54 12.08
CA GLU A 372 20.07 -11.04 13.22
C GLU A 372 19.52 -12.40 13.71
N PHE A 373 18.20 -12.51 13.83
CA PHE A 373 17.58 -13.79 14.18
C PHE A 373 17.76 -14.86 13.11
N GLN A 374 17.69 -14.51 11.83
CA GLN A 374 18.00 -15.42 10.72
C GLN A 374 19.43 -15.96 10.81
N ALA A 375 20.43 -15.08 11.01
CA ALA A 375 21.82 -15.49 11.18
C ALA A 375 21.99 -16.43 12.40
N LYS A 376 21.28 -16.17 13.50
CA LYS A 376 21.30 -17.02 14.69
C LYS A 376 20.66 -18.39 14.45
N VAL A 377 19.59 -18.45 13.66
CA VAL A 377 18.97 -19.72 13.24
C VAL A 377 19.96 -20.52 12.39
N GLU A 378 20.60 -19.90 11.39
CA GLU A 378 21.62 -20.55 10.56
C GLU A 378 22.79 -21.11 11.41
N GLU A 379 23.27 -20.33 12.39
CA GLU A 379 24.31 -20.78 13.32
C GLU A 379 23.86 -22.01 14.12
N LEU A 380 22.65 -21.98 14.68
CA LEU A 380 22.10 -23.11 15.44
C LEU A 380 21.86 -24.34 14.56
N GLU A 381 21.37 -24.16 13.33
CA GLU A 381 21.18 -25.24 12.35
C GLU A 381 22.52 -25.89 11.98
N THR A 382 23.57 -25.09 11.78
CA THR A 382 24.91 -25.63 11.52
C THR A 382 25.40 -26.41 12.73
N SER A 383 25.32 -25.87 13.95
CA SER A 383 25.73 -26.55 15.19
C SER A 383 24.98 -27.86 15.39
N ASN A 384 23.67 -27.85 15.18
CA ASN A 384 22.82 -29.04 15.29
C ASN A 384 23.23 -30.11 14.26
N ASN A 385 23.48 -29.72 13.01
CA ASN A 385 24.02 -30.63 11.99
C ASN A 385 25.36 -31.28 12.41
N HIS A 386 26.24 -30.55 13.09
CA HIS A 386 27.50 -31.12 13.60
C HIS A 386 27.26 -32.12 14.73
N LEU A 387 26.34 -31.80 15.66
CA LEU A 387 25.96 -32.70 16.74
C LEU A 387 25.30 -33.97 16.22
N GLN A 388 24.39 -33.84 15.25
CA GLN A 388 23.72 -34.97 14.61
C GLN A 388 24.74 -35.92 13.96
N LYS A 389 25.70 -35.38 13.20
CA LYS A 389 26.79 -36.19 12.60
C LYS A 389 27.64 -36.89 13.66
N ARG A 390 27.91 -36.26 14.81
CA ARG A 390 28.63 -36.91 15.93
C ARG A 390 27.81 -38.02 16.57
N LEU A 391 26.51 -37.80 16.75
CA LEU A 391 25.58 -38.79 17.27
C LEU A 391 25.54 -40.03 16.37
N ASP A 392 25.47 -39.84 15.05
CA ASP A 392 25.43 -40.94 14.09
C ASP A 392 26.74 -41.77 14.09
N LYS A 393 27.89 -41.10 14.24
CA LYS A 393 29.18 -41.79 14.46
C LYS A 393 29.20 -42.62 15.74
N LEU A 394 28.63 -42.11 16.83
CA LEU A 394 28.55 -42.86 18.09
C LEU A 394 27.58 -44.04 17.98
N LYS A 395 26.44 -43.86 17.30
CA LYS A 395 25.49 -44.95 17.04
C LYS A 395 26.13 -46.06 16.22
N THR A 396 26.84 -45.72 15.15
CA THR A 396 27.55 -46.71 14.32
C THR A 396 28.65 -47.43 15.09
N ALA A 397 29.45 -46.71 15.89
CA ALA A 397 30.46 -47.32 16.76
C ALA A 397 29.84 -48.29 17.79
N LYS A 398 28.73 -47.90 18.43
CA LYS A 398 27.99 -48.76 19.35
C LYS A 398 27.49 -50.03 18.65
N SER A 399 26.91 -49.89 17.46
CA SER A 399 26.42 -51.04 16.69
C SER A 399 27.54 -51.98 16.24
N ALA A 400 28.74 -51.47 15.97
CA ALA A 400 29.91 -52.30 15.67
C ALA A 400 30.36 -53.09 16.90
N LEU A 401 30.52 -52.44 18.06
CA LEU A 401 30.86 -53.10 19.32
C LEU A 401 29.86 -54.19 19.71
N LEU A 402 28.56 -53.96 19.48
CA LEU A 402 27.51 -54.95 19.74
C LEU A 402 27.51 -56.14 18.79
N LYS A 403 28.16 -56.05 17.61
CA LYS A 403 28.32 -57.18 16.69
C LYS A 403 29.51 -58.07 17.05
N ASP A 404 30.50 -57.52 17.76
CA ASP A 404 31.72 -58.23 18.17
C ASP A 404 31.54 -58.96 19.52
N LEU A 405 30.42 -58.72 20.22
CA LEU A 405 29.92 -59.44 21.40
C LEU A 405 28.97 -60.56 20.97
#